data_AF-A0A0R1JZ26-F1
#
_entry.id   AF-A0A0R1JZ26-F1
#
_cell.length_a   1.000
_cell.length_b   1.000
_cell.length_c   1.000
_cell.angle_alpha   90.00
_cell.angle_beta   90.00
_cell.angle_gamma   90.00
#
_symmetry.space_group_name_H-M   'P 1'
#
loop_
_entity.id
_entity.type
_entity.pdbx_description
1 polymer ?
#
loop_
_entity_poly.entity_id
_entity_poly.type
_entity_poly.pdbx_seq_one_letter_code
_entity_poly.pdbx_strand_id
1 'polypeptide(L)'
;MDLHPEDVTIEVPGDDPEIDWEHVLYIKNCRGYDKYSGSIVWTTTGGFFRTPLSAIKVINLRANTGVVCWLDMKVYRDLMNREYLHQQVSTLPYVLGNLQLVTIGAKVNSQYSWLNCTIINTINRTAYETHSEVLLDDGFDESLMIEVGERPGTLKKKARCAAYIHRNEQQHLGLIQAQHRAGYGVRRGAHPNDTYLADIRAALHALHISRDVRLVRQAFDNIQYPMPDDQLRKLVITIRQDERLN
;
A
#
# COMPACT_ATOMS: atom_id res chain seq x y z
N MET A 1 -12.50 18.81 -4.01
CA MET A 1 -11.68 20.03 -3.80
C MET A 1 -10.79 20.25 -5.01
N ASP A 2 -10.88 21.42 -5.65
CA ASP A 2 -10.06 21.72 -6.82
C ASP A 2 -8.81 22.53 -6.44
N LEU A 3 -7.85 21.85 -5.79
CA LEU A 3 -6.59 22.44 -5.31
C LEU A 3 -5.53 22.56 -6.43
N HIS A 4 -5.12 23.75 -6.83
CA HIS A 4 -4.11 23.96 -7.88
C HIS A 4 -2.72 24.20 -7.29
N PRO A 5 -1.63 23.91 -8.03
CA PRO A 5 -0.26 24.18 -7.55
C PRO A 5 0.00 25.65 -7.21
N GLU A 6 -0.80 26.57 -7.76
CA GLU A 6 -0.74 28.01 -7.51
C GLU A 6 -1.37 28.40 -6.16
N ASP A 7 -2.24 27.56 -5.62
CA ASP A 7 -2.92 27.79 -4.33
C ASP A 7 -2.01 27.47 -3.12
N VAL A 8 -0.83 26.89 -3.36
CA VAL A 8 0.09 26.41 -2.31
C VAL A 8 1.32 27.29 -2.25
N THR A 9 1.50 27.98 -1.13
CA THR A 9 2.60 28.93 -0.91
C THR A 9 3.89 28.27 -0.41
N ILE A 10 3.81 27.05 0.13
CA ILE A 10 4.96 26.31 0.64
C ILE A 10 5.45 25.33 -0.43
N GLU A 11 6.60 25.64 -1.03
CA GLU A 11 7.31 24.75 -1.93
C GLU A 11 8.44 24.04 -1.17
N VAL A 12 8.48 22.71 -1.26
CA VAL A 12 9.57 21.91 -0.70
C VAL A 12 10.48 21.51 -1.86
N PRO A 13 11.59 22.25 -2.09
CA PRO A 13 12.50 21.95 -3.18
C PRO A 13 13.28 20.66 -2.90
N GLY A 14 13.45 19.83 -3.93
CA GLY A 14 14.41 18.73 -3.91
C GLY A 14 13.81 17.32 -4.09
N ASP A 15 14.72 16.36 -4.10
CA ASP A 15 14.44 14.94 -4.28
C ASP A 15 14.03 14.23 -2.97
N ASP A 16 14.10 14.92 -1.82
CA ASP A 16 13.76 14.39 -0.50
C ASP A 16 12.99 15.42 0.34
N PRO A 17 11.72 15.72 0.00
CA PRO A 17 10.88 16.56 0.83
C PRO A 17 10.69 15.93 2.21
N GLU A 18 10.96 16.71 3.27
CA GLU A 18 10.70 16.32 4.66
C GLU A 18 9.19 16.28 4.91
N ILE A 19 8.58 15.17 4.49
CA ILE A 19 7.14 14.93 4.60
C ILE A 19 6.89 14.22 5.93
N ASP A 20 5.95 14.75 6.70
CA ASP A 20 5.39 14.07 7.86
C ASP A 20 4.45 12.94 7.41
N TRP A 21 5.06 11.79 7.10
CA TRP A 21 4.39 10.62 6.54
C TRP A 21 3.33 9.99 7.46
N GLU A 22 3.43 10.21 8.76
CA GLU A 22 2.45 9.71 9.74
C GLU A 22 1.13 10.47 9.64
N HIS A 23 1.19 11.70 9.14
CA HIS A 23 0.08 12.64 9.09
C HIS A 23 -0.34 13.01 7.66
N VAL A 24 0.11 12.26 6.65
CA VAL A 24 -0.32 12.48 5.26
C VAL A 24 -1.81 12.16 5.12
N LEU A 25 -2.56 13.15 4.64
CA LEU A 25 -3.97 13.02 4.33
C LEU A 25 -4.20 12.64 2.87
N TYR A 26 -3.55 13.38 1.97
CA TYR A 26 -3.85 13.34 0.54
C TYR A 26 -2.62 13.73 -0.29
N ILE A 27 -2.46 13.10 -1.46
CA ILE A 27 -1.44 13.45 -2.45
C ILE A 27 -2.15 13.72 -3.78
N LYS A 28 -2.28 15.00 -4.15
CA LYS A 28 -2.83 15.40 -5.46
C LYS A 28 -1.77 15.24 -6.53
N ASN A 29 -2.09 14.49 -7.57
CA ASN A 29 -1.35 14.58 -8.82
C ASN A 29 -1.81 15.81 -9.59
N CYS A 30 -0.91 16.75 -9.81
CA CYS A 30 -1.20 17.98 -10.55
C CYS A 30 -0.69 17.94 -11.99
N ARG A 31 -0.15 16.79 -12.45
CA ARG A 31 0.36 16.64 -13.82
C ARG A 31 -0.74 16.78 -14.85
N GLY A 32 -0.85 17.98 -15.42
CA GLY A 32 -1.90 18.36 -16.38
C GLY A 32 -1.53 19.56 -17.24
N TYR A 33 -0.79 20.53 -16.68
CA TYR A 33 -0.73 21.86 -17.28
C TYR A 33 0.62 22.29 -17.85
N ASP A 34 1.75 21.80 -17.33
CA ASP A 34 3.08 22.09 -17.90
C ASP A 34 4.10 21.06 -17.40
N LYS A 35 5.25 20.94 -18.06
CA LYS A 35 6.37 20.04 -17.69
C LYS A 35 6.92 20.25 -16.26
N TYR A 36 6.44 21.28 -15.55
CA TYR A 36 6.75 21.65 -14.16
C TYR A 36 5.67 21.28 -13.12
N SER A 37 4.63 20.55 -13.54
CA SER A 37 3.57 20.12 -12.63
C SER A 37 4.00 18.88 -11.83
N GLY A 38 4.24 19.06 -10.54
CA GLY A 38 4.56 17.97 -9.63
C GLY A 38 3.33 17.49 -8.88
N SER A 39 3.41 17.41 -7.56
CA SER A 39 2.32 16.96 -6.70
C SER A 39 2.12 17.94 -5.55
N ILE A 40 0.91 17.95 -5.01
CA ILE A 40 0.63 18.59 -3.74
C ILE A 40 0.45 17.50 -2.70
N VAL A 41 1.19 17.58 -1.61
CA VAL A 41 1.05 16.71 -0.44
C VAL A 41 0.32 17.50 0.63
N TRP A 42 -0.72 16.92 1.19
CA TRP A 42 -1.46 17.48 2.32
C TRP A 42 -1.18 16.65 3.56
N THR A 43 -0.71 17.29 4.62
CA THR A 43 -0.58 16.70 5.96
C THR A 43 -1.42 17.47 6.98
N THR A 44 -1.83 16.82 8.08
CA THR A 44 -2.57 17.50 9.17
C THR A 44 -1.71 18.54 9.89
N THR A 45 -0.42 18.25 10.06
CA THR A 45 0.53 19.05 10.85
C THR A 45 1.10 20.24 10.09
N GLY A 46 1.29 20.07 8.78
CA GLY A 46 2.02 21.02 7.95
C GLY A 46 1.17 21.70 6.88
N GLY A 47 -0.09 21.26 6.69
CA GLY A 47 -0.95 21.78 5.64
C GLY A 47 -0.54 21.29 4.25
N PHE A 48 -0.57 22.19 3.26
CA PHE A 48 -0.30 21.85 1.87
C PHE A 48 1.14 22.20 1.47
N PHE A 49 1.81 21.25 0.82
CA PHE A 49 3.16 21.39 0.29
C PHE A 49 3.21 21.03 -1.18
N ARG A 50 3.88 21.85 -1.98
CA ARG A 50 4.15 21.55 -3.38
C ARG A 50 5.53 20.91 -3.52
N THR A 51 5.61 19.85 -4.33
CA THR A 51 6.87 19.21 -4.74
C THR A 51 6.90 19.02 -6.26
N PRO A 52 8.05 19.13 -6.95
CA PRO A 52 8.16 18.84 -8.39
C PRO A 52 8.02 17.35 -8.73
N LEU A 53 8.09 16.47 -7.73
CA LEU A 53 7.98 15.03 -7.91
C LEU A 53 6.54 14.61 -8.28
N SER A 54 6.43 13.58 -9.11
CA SER A 54 5.15 12.89 -9.34
C SER A 54 4.66 12.18 -8.09
N ALA A 55 3.35 11.99 -7.93
CA ALA A 55 2.75 11.37 -6.75
C ALA A 55 3.35 9.99 -6.44
N ILE A 56 3.59 9.17 -7.48
CA ILE A 56 4.25 7.87 -7.29
C ILE A 56 5.72 7.97 -6.88
N LYS A 57 6.44 9.00 -7.35
CA LYS A 57 7.83 9.25 -6.92
C LYS A 57 7.87 9.69 -5.46
N VAL A 58 6.95 10.56 -5.06
CA VAL A 58 6.77 10.97 -3.66
C VAL A 58 6.57 9.74 -2.77
N ILE A 59 5.62 8.87 -3.12
CA ILE A 59 5.37 7.61 -2.39
C ILE A 59 6.62 6.72 -2.36
N ASN A 60 7.36 6.63 -3.47
CA ASN A 60 8.56 5.80 -3.55
C ASN A 60 9.72 6.26 -2.66
N LEU A 61 9.73 7.50 -2.18
CA LEU A 61 10.69 7.94 -1.15
C LEU A 61 10.60 7.09 0.12
N ARG A 62 9.42 6.52 0.41
CA ARG A 62 9.20 5.60 1.53
C ARG A 62 9.28 4.11 1.20
N ALA A 63 9.25 3.74 -0.08
CA ALA A 63 8.97 2.37 -0.55
C ALA A 63 9.99 1.28 -0.15
N ASN A 64 11.09 1.63 0.52
CA ASN A 64 12.15 0.70 0.90
C ASN A 64 12.39 0.63 2.43
N THR A 65 11.49 1.22 3.23
CA THR A 65 11.65 1.26 4.71
C THR A 65 10.76 0.25 5.45
N GLY A 66 9.86 -0.44 4.73
CA GLY A 66 8.90 -1.40 5.30
C GLY A 66 9.34 -2.85 5.20
N VAL A 67 8.66 -3.71 5.97
CA VAL A 67 8.84 -5.18 5.94
C VAL A 67 8.21 -5.81 4.68
N VAL A 68 7.22 -5.14 4.11
CA VAL A 68 6.49 -5.55 2.91
C VAL A 68 6.85 -4.57 1.79
N CYS A 69 7.33 -5.06 0.66
CA CYS A 69 7.65 -4.22 -0.51
C CYS A 69 6.48 -4.17 -1.51
N TRP A 70 6.58 -3.31 -2.53
CA TRP A 70 5.57 -3.17 -3.58
C TRP A 70 5.14 -4.50 -4.21
N LEU A 71 6.07 -5.42 -4.37
CA LEU A 71 5.79 -6.73 -4.93
C LEU A 71 4.94 -7.58 -3.99
N ASP A 72 5.25 -7.60 -2.69
CA ASP A 72 4.46 -8.31 -1.68
C ASP A 72 3.01 -7.77 -1.69
N MET A 73 2.85 -6.43 -1.70
CA MET A 73 1.54 -5.77 -1.79
C MET A 73 0.77 -6.21 -3.04
N LYS A 74 1.46 -6.32 -4.19
CA LYS A 74 0.88 -6.76 -5.47
C LYS A 74 0.34 -8.18 -5.38
N VAL A 75 1.04 -9.05 -4.67
CA VAL A 75 0.63 -10.45 -4.45
C VAL A 75 -0.59 -10.49 -3.53
N TYR A 76 -0.57 -9.75 -2.42
CA TYR A 76 -1.69 -9.72 -1.46
C TYR A 76 -2.97 -9.20 -2.10
N ARG A 77 -2.89 -8.12 -2.89
CA ARG A 77 -4.04 -7.63 -3.67
C ARG A 77 -4.58 -8.70 -4.61
N ASP A 78 -3.72 -9.40 -5.33
CA ASP A 78 -4.16 -10.39 -6.31
C ASP A 78 -4.78 -11.64 -5.65
N LEU A 79 -4.27 -12.04 -4.49
CA LEU A 79 -4.87 -13.08 -3.67
C LEU A 79 -6.24 -12.65 -3.16
N MET A 80 -6.35 -11.44 -2.64
CA MET A 80 -7.64 -10.88 -2.22
C MET A 80 -8.64 -10.83 -3.40
N ASN A 81 -8.20 -10.43 -4.60
CA ASN A 81 -9.05 -10.44 -5.79
C ASN A 81 -9.55 -11.85 -6.16
N ARG A 82 -8.75 -12.90 -5.90
CA ARG A 82 -9.10 -14.30 -6.17
C ARG A 82 -10.01 -14.89 -5.10
N GLU A 83 -9.67 -14.68 -3.83
CA GLU A 83 -10.41 -15.22 -2.68
C GLU A 83 -11.77 -14.53 -2.53
N TYR A 84 -11.83 -13.24 -2.82
CA TYR A 84 -13.05 -12.45 -2.73
C TYR A 84 -13.49 -12.06 -4.15
N LEU A 85 -14.19 -12.97 -4.83
CA LEU A 85 -14.69 -12.88 -6.22
C LEU A 85 -15.39 -11.55 -6.61
N HIS A 86 -15.83 -10.74 -5.65
CA HIS A 86 -16.50 -9.45 -5.87
C HIS A 86 -15.60 -8.21 -5.64
N GLN A 87 -14.33 -8.41 -5.31
CA GLN A 87 -13.41 -7.36 -4.87
C GLN A 87 -12.27 -7.12 -5.86
N GLN A 88 -12.51 -7.18 -7.17
CA GLN A 88 -11.49 -6.80 -8.16
C GLN A 88 -11.05 -5.34 -7.97
N VAL A 89 -9.86 -5.18 -7.38
CA VAL A 89 -9.16 -3.90 -7.27
C VAL A 89 -8.04 -3.89 -8.31
N SER A 90 -8.15 -3.02 -9.30
CA SER A 90 -7.21 -2.92 -10.44
C SER A 90 -5.93 -2.15 -10.11
N THR A 91 -6.01 -1.19 -9.20
CA THR A 91 -4.88 -0.37 -8.77
C THR A 91 -4.24 -0.94 -7.52
N LEU A 92 -2.93 -0.77 -7.35
CA LEU A 92 -2.22 -1.26 -6.18
C LEU A 92 -2.27 -0.18 -5.07
N PRO A 93 -2.87 -0.46 -3.90
CA PRO A 93 -2.67 0.39 -2.74
C PRO A 93 -1.21 0.37 -2.30
N TYR A 94 -0.75 1.46 -1.68
CA TYR A 94 0.53 1.51 -0.99
C TYR A 94 0.28 1.50 0.51
N VAL A 95 0.97 0.62 1.23
CA VAL A 95 0.78 0.44 2.67
C VAL A 95 2.15 0.39 3.35
N LEU A 96 2.32 1.19 4.41
CA LEU A 96 3.50 1.16 5.24
C LEU A 96 3.11 1.52 6.68
N GLY A 97 3.00 0.52 7.55
CA GLY A 97 2.46 0.72 8.89
C GLY A 97 1.07 1.38 8.85
N ASN A 98 0.90 2.50 9.54
CA ASN A 98 -0.38 3.23 9.59
C ASN A 98 -0.69 4.04 8.33
N LEU A 99 0.25 4.17 7.39
CA LEU A 99 0.02 4.86 6.13
C LEU A 99 -0.64 3.89 5.14
N GLN A 100 -1.87 4.19 4.70
CA GLN A 100 -2.58 3.36 3.73
C GLN A 100 -3.13 4.22 2.58
N LEU A 101 -2.36 4.33 1.51
CA LEU A 101 -2.68 5.18 0.36
C LEU A 101 -3.42 4.39 -0.72
N VAL A 102 -4.58 4.90 -1.12
CA VAL A 102 -5.38 4.37 -2.24
C VAL A 102 -5.51 5.39 -3.36
N THR A 103 -5.46 4.93 -4.60
CA THR A 103 -5.69 5.81 -5.76
C THR A 103 -7.13 6.32 -5.78
N ILE A 104 -7.32 7.57 -6.16
CA ILE A 104 -8.64 8.19 -6.32
C ILE A 104 -8.70 9.02 -7.61
N GLY A 105 -9.91 9.23 -8.12
CA GLY A 105 -10.07 10.03 -9.34
C GLY A 105 -9.75 9.27 -10.62
N ALA A 106 -9.95 9.97 -11.74
CA ALA A 106 -9.42 9.54 -13.02
C ALA A 106 -7.89 9.66 -13.06
N LYS A 107 -7.27 8.82 -13.89
CA LYS A 107 -5.84 8.91 -14.18
C LYS A 107 -5.59 10.15 -15.05
N VAL A 108 -4.75 11.08 -14.59
CA VAL A 108 -4.33 12.26 -15.37
C VAL A 108 -2.86 12.09 -15.74
N ASN A 109 -2.51 12.19 -17.03
CA ASN A 109 -1.15 11.98 -17.53
C ASN A 109 -0.47 10.72 -16.98
N SER A 110 -1.20 9.62 -17.02
CA SER A 110 -0.73 8.32 -16.52
C SER A 110 -0.44 8.24 -15.01
N GLN A 111 -0.96 9.16 -14.20
CA GLN A 111 -0.82 9.12 -12.75
C GLN A 111 -2.15 9.37 -12.02
N TYR A 112 -2.23 8.89 -10.80
CA TYR A 112 -3.38 9.04 -9.92
C TYR A 112 -3.06 9.98 -8.76
N SER A 113 -4.09 10.64 -8.24
CA SER A 113 -4.05 11.19 -6.89
C SER A 113 -4.28 10.07 -5.88
N TRP A 114 -3.84 10.27 -4.64
CA TRP A 114 -3.87 9.25 -3.59
C TRP A 114 -4.48 9.81 -2.32
N LEU A 115 -5.35 9.03 -1.67
CA LEU A 115 -5.99 9.35 -0.41
C LEU A 115 -5.49 8.38 0.66
N ASN A 116 -5.14 8.89 1.83
CA ASN A 116 -4.90 8.02 2.98
C ASN A 116 -6.25 7.53 3.52
N CYS A 117 -6.44 6.21 3.59
CA CYS A 117 -7.71 5.65 4.03
C CYS A 117 -7.79 5.38 5.53
N THR A 118 -6.70 5.51 6.29
CA THR A 118 -6.75 5.34 7.75
C THR A 118 -7.45 6.47 8.48
N ILE A 119 -7.41 7.66 7.90
CA ILE A 119 -8.06 8.89 8.38
C ILE A 119 -9.52 9.01 7.91
N ILE A 120 -10.04 8.06 7.12
CA ILE A 120 -11.40 8.16 6.59
C ILE A 120 -12.37 7.71 7.67
N ASN A 121 -13.17 8.65 8.19
CA ASN A 121 -14.24 8.34 9.12
C ASN A 121 -15.45 7.76 8.38
N THR A 122 -15.93 8.45 7.34
CA THR A 122 -17.13 8.04 6.59
C THR A 122 -16.98 8.26 5.08
N ILE A 123 -17.55 7.34 4.29
CA ILE A 123 -17.66 7.46 2.82
C ILE A 123 -19.14 7.47 2.43
N ASN A 124 -19.61 8.64 2.03
CA ASN A 124 -20.97 8.94 1.61
C ASN A 124 -21.10 8.99 0.08
N ARG A 125 -22.33 8.81 -0.39
CA ARG A 125 -22.67 8.94 -1.82
C ARG A 125 -23.00 10.40 -2.12
N THR A 126 -22.47 10.92 -3.22
CA THR A 126 -22.95 12.20 -3.77
C THR A 126 -24.15 11.97 -4.68
N ALA A 127 -24.85 13.06 -5.03
CA ALA A 127 -25.96 13.03 -5.99
C ALA A 127 -25.57 12.46 -7.36
N TYR A 128 -24.29 12.54 -7.74
CA TYR A 128 -23.78 12.14 -9.06
C TYR A 128 -23.35 10.68 -9.14
N GLU A 129 -23.39 9.92 -8.03
CA GLU A 129 -22.95 8.51 -7.82
C GLU A 129 -21.54 8.11 -8.31
N THR A 130 -20.88 8.99 -9.06
CA THR A 130 -19.54 8.90 -9.64
C THR A 130 -18.48 9.46 -8.70
N HIS A 131 -18.90 10.25 -7.72
CA HIS A 131 -18.07 10.89 -6.71
C HIS A 131 -18.46 10.39 -5.31
N SER A 132 -17.53 10.56 -4.38
CA SER A 132 -17.72 10.25 -2.96
C SER A 132 -17.49 11.50 -2.14
N GLU A 133 -18.37 11.73 -1.17
CA GLU A 133 -18.09 12.63 -0.05
C GLU A 133 -17.39 11.83 1.04
N VAL A 134 -16.19 12.26 1.41
CA VAL A 134 -15.36 11.58 2.39
C VAL A 134 -15.17 12.51 3.56
N LEU A 135 -15.64 12.06 4.73
CA LEU A 135 -15.35 12.72 6.00
C LEU A 135 -14.02 12.20 6.52
N LEU A 136 -13.06 13.09 6.67
CA LEU A 136 -11.75 12.82 7.23
C LEU A 136 -11.76 13.14 8.73
N ASP A 137 -11.17 12.25 9.51
CA ASP A 137 -10.76 12.47 10.89
C ASP A 137 -9.29 12.88 10.84
N ASP A 138 -9.05 14.18 11.00
CA ASP A 138 -7.72 14.78 11.01
C ASP A 138 -7.13 14.90 12.43
N GLY A 139 -7.83 14.34 13.44
CA GLY A 139 -7.44 14.43 14.84
C GLY A 139 -7.72 15.79 15.50
N PHE A 140 -8.39 16.71 14.80
CA PHE A 140 -8.87 17.97 15.34
C PHE A 140 -10.40 17.96 15.50
N ASP A 141 -10.96 18.82 16.36
CA ASP A 141 -12.40 18.86 16.67
C ASP A 141 -13.30 19.22 15.45
N GLU A 142 -12.71 19.56 14.30
CA GLU A 142 -13.42 19.86 13.07
C GLU A 142 -13.20 18.76 12.03
N SER A 143 -14.19 17.87 11.87
CA SER A 143 -14.14 16.87 10.79
C SER A 143 -14.20 17.53 9.42
N LEU A 144 -13.22 17.22 8.57
CA LEU A 144 -13.10 17.80 7.24
C LEU A 144 -13.83 16.94 6.21
N MET A 145 -14.71 17.56 5.41
CA MET A 145 -15.39 16.87 4.32
C MET A 145 -14.78 17.21 2.96
N ILE A 146 -14.35 16.18 2.22
CA ILE A 146 -13.80 16.33 0.87
C ILE A 146 -14.61 15.55 -0.15
N GLU A 147 -14.84 16.16 -1.32
CA GLU A 147 -15.36 15.43 -2.48
C GLU A 147 -14.21 14.82 -3.29
N VAL A 148 -14.35 13.54 -3.59
CA VAL A 148 -13.39 12.70 -4.31
C VAL A 148 -14.04 12.14 -5.57
N GLY A 149 -13.35 12.25 -6.72
CA GLY A 149 -13.78 11.72 -8.02
C GLY A 149 -13.73 10.20 -8.15
N GLU A 150 -14.21 9.47 -7.15
CA GLU A 150 -14.25 8.01 -7.13
C GLU A 150 -15.62 7.54 -6.66
N ARG A 151 -16.13 6.43 -7.21
CA ARG A 151 -17.41 5.87 -6.76
C ARG A 151 -17.29 5.36 -5.33
N PRO A 152 -18.29 5.58 -4.45
CA PRO A 152 -18.24 5.13 -3.05
C PRO A 152 -17.98 3.63 -2.90
N GLY A 153 -18.61 2.81 -3.76
CA GLY A 153 -18.38 1.36 -3.77
C GLY A 153 -16.95 0.99 -4.17
N THR A 154 -16.37 1.70 -5.15
CA THR A 154 -14.98 1.47 -5.59
C THR A 154 -13.99 1.90 -4.53
N LEU A 155 -14.19 3.07 -3.91
CA LEU A 155 -13.34 3.58 -2.85
C LEU A 155 -13.34 2.64 -1.63
N LYS A 156 -14.53 2.15 -1.22
CA LYS A 156 -14.66 1.14 -0.15
C LYS A 156 -13.90 -0.15 -0.48
N LYS A 157 -13.93 -0.63 -1.73
CA LYS A 157 -13.17 -1.81 -2.15
C LYS A 157 -11.65 -1.56 -2.08
N LYS A 158 -11.19 -0.40 -2.56
CA LYS A 158 -9.77 0.00 -2.47
C LYS A 158 -9.29 0.09 -1.02
N ALA A 159 -10.06 0.71 -0.14
CA ALA A 159 -9.75 0.82 1.29
C ALA A 159 -9.69 -0.55 1.98
N ARG A 160 -10.64 -1.45 1.68
CA ARG A 160 -10.58 -2.85 2.18
C ARG A 160 -9.32 -3.57 1.71
N CYS A 161 -8.87 -3.29 0.49
CA CYS A 161 -7.64 -3.88 -0.04
C CYS A 161 -6.40 -3.38 0.69
N ALA A 162 -6.31 -2.07 0.94
CA ALA A 162 -5.25 -1.51 1.77
C ALA A 162 -5.26 -2.12 3.18
N ALA A 163 -6.43 -2.25 3.81
CA ALA A 163 -6.58 -2.88 5.12
C ALA A 163 -6.20 -4.37 5.14
N TYR A 164 -6.45 -5.11 4.05
CA TYR A 164 -5.99 -6.49 3.89
C TYR A 164 -4.46 -6.56 3.80
N ILE A 165 -3.83 -5.70 3.01
CA ILE A 165 -2.38 -5.61 2.91
C ILE A 165 -1.77 -5.25 4.27
N HIS A 166 -2.32 -4.25 4.96
CA HIS A 166 -1.89 -3.82 6.29
C HIS A 166 -1.95 -4.96 7.32
N ARG A 167 -3.04 -5.73 7.36
CA ARG A 167 -3.12 -6.90 8.26
C ARG A 167 -2.00 -7.90 8.02
N ASN A 168 -1.67 -8.18 6.76
CA ASN A 168 -0.56 -9.08 6.42
C ASN A 168 0.80 -8.48 6.81
N GLU A 169 1.01 -7.18 6.62
CA GLU A 169 2.22 -6.48 7.09
C GLU A 169 2.38 -6.59 8.62
N GLN A 170 1.33 -6.34 9.38
CA GLN A 170 1.37 -6.44 10.85
C GLN A 170 1.64 -7.87 11.33
N GLN A 171 1.11 -8.88 10.63
CA GLN A 171 1.43 -10.28 10.91
C GLN A 171 2.92 -10.59 10.68
N HIS A 172 3.54 -10.04 9.63
CA HIS A 172 4.99 -10.20 9.40
C HIS A 172 5.81 -9.54 10.51
N LEU A 173 5.48 -8.29 10.85
CA LEU A 173 6.13 -7.56 11.94
C LEU A 173 6.04 -8.33 13.27
N GLY A 174 4.86 -8.85 13.59
CA GLY A 174 4.64 -9.65 14.80
C GLY A 174 5.49 -10.91 14.84
N LEU A 175 5.65 -11.61 13.72
CA LEU A 175 6.52 -12.78 13.64
C LEU A 175 8.01 -12.44 13.81
N ILE A 176 8.49 -11.39 13.15
CA ILE A 176 9.88 -10.93 13.28
C ILE A 176 10.16 -10.59 14.75
N GLN A 177 9.27 -9.83 15.38
CA GLN A 177 9.40 -9.49 16.81
C GLN A 177 9.37 -10.73 17.71
N ALA A 178 8.51 -11.71 17.42
CA ALA A 178 8.46 -12.97 18.18
C ALA A 178 9.74 -13.79 18.03
N GLN A 179 10.33 -13.86 16.83
CA GLN A 179 11.60 -14.54 16.58
C GLN A 179 12.76 -13.86 17.32
N HIS A 180 12.84 -12.52 17.27
CA HIS A 180 13.82 -11.78 18.05
C HIS A 180 13.66 -12.07 19.55
N ARG A 181 12.44 -12.01 20.10
CA ARG A 181 12.17 -12.32 21.51
C ARG A 181 12.55 -13.76 21.88
N ALA A 182 12.28 -14.74 21.02
CA ALA A 182 12.67 -16.13 21.24
C ALA A 182 14.20 -16.32 21.20
N GLY A 183 14.91 -15.56 20.36
CA GLY A 183 16.38 -15.54 20.33
C GLY A 183 17.02 -14.99 21.62
N TYR A 184 16.35 -14.06 22.31
CA TYR A 184 16.76 -13.56 23.62
C TYR A 184 16.21 -14.37 24.80
N GLY A 185 15.13 -15.14 24.59
CA GLY A 185 14.41 -15.92 25.59
C GLY A 185 14.65 -17.42 25.45
N VAL A 186 15.90 -17.86 25.61
CA VAL A 186 16.18 -19.30 25.74
C VAL A 186 15.52 -19.81 27.03
N ARG A 187 14.55 -20.72 26.86
CA ARG A 187 13.83 -21.55 27.87
C ARG A 187 12.63 -20.89 28.55
N ARG A 188 11.43 -21.21 28.06
CA ARG A 188 10.33 -21.77 28.88
C ARG A 188 9.29 -22.42 27.95
N GLY A 189 8.70 -23.51 28.43
CA GLY A 189 8.01 -24.54 27.65
C GLY A 189 6.85 -24.08 26.76
N ALA A 190 6.44 -25.00 25.88
CA ALA A 190 5.43 -24.81 24.85
C ALA A 190 4.18 -24.11 25.41
N HIS A 191 3.94 -22.89 24.93
CA HIS A 191 2.77 -22.11 25.30
C HIS A 191 1.64 -22.39 24.30
N PRO A 192 0.36 -22.29 24.70
CA PRO A 192 -0.80 -22.42 23.79
C PRO A 192 -0.74 -21.47 22.56
N ASN A 193 0.04 -20.40 22.65
CA ASN A 193 0.30 -19.46 21.54
C ASN A 193 1.19 -20.05 20.42
N ASP A 194 1.86 -21.18 20.63
CA ASP A 194 2.75 -21.78 19.63
C ASP A 194 2.00 -22.32 18.42
N THR A 195 0.81 -22.89 18.62
CA THR A 195 -0.05 -23.39 17.52
C THR A 195 -0.60 -22.24 16.69
N TYR A 196 -1.09 -21.18 17.34
CA TYR A 196 -1.57 -19.96 16.65
C TYR A 196 -0.45 -19.28 15.84
N LEU A 197 0.75 -19.19 16.41
CA LEU A 197 1.91 -18.66 15.68
C LEU A 197 2.38 -19.58 14.55
N ALA A 198 2.22 -20.91 14.68
CA ALA A 198 2.50 -21.86 13.62
C ALA A 198 1.54 -21.68 12.43
N ASP A 199 0.24 -21.47 12.69
CA ASP A 199 -0.76 -21.20 11.66
C ASP A 199 -0.46 -19.89 10.91
N ILE A 200 -0.12 -18.81 11.64
CA ILE A 200 0.31 -17.54 11.03
C ILE A 200 1.57 -17.75 10.18
N ARG A 201 2.58 -18.47 10.69
CA ARG A 201 3.80 -18.78 9.93
C ARG A 201 3.49 -19.56 8.65
N ALA A 202 2.60 -20.56 8.72
CA ALA A 202 2.21 -21.35 7.56
C ALA A 202 1.50 -20.49 6.50
N ALA A 203 0.58 -19.62 6.92
CA ALA A 203 -0.11 -18.68 6.04
C ALA A 203 0.87 -17.71 5.36
N LEU A 204 1.76 -17.06 6.13
CA LEU A 204 2.75 -16.13 5.60
C LEU A 204 3.78 -16.83 4.69
N HIS A 205 4.15 -18.07 5.01
CA HIS A 205 5.01 -18.89 4.15
C HIS A 205 4.35 -19.17 2.79
N ALA A 206 3.05 -19.50 2.77
CA ALA A 206 2.30 -19.68 1.53
C ALA A 206 2.22 -18.40 0.69
N LEU A 207 2.10 -17.24 1.35
CA LEU A 207 2.15 -15.93 0.70
C LEU A 207 3.52 -15.65 0.06
N HIS A 208 4.61 -15.91 0.80
CA HIS A 208 5.97 -15.75 0.29
C HIS A 208 6.27 -16.68 -0.88
N ILE A 209 5.83 -17.94 -0.84
CA ILE A 209 5.94 -18.85 -1.99
C ILE A 209 5.20 -18.26 -3.18
N SER A 210 3.97 -17.77 -2.99
CA SER A 210 3.15 -17.19 -4.07
C SER A 210 3.81 -15.97 -4.69
N ARG A 211 4.48 -15.13 -3.88
CA ARG A 211 5.30 -14.01 -4.33
C ARG A 211 6.51 -14.46 -5.14
N ASP A 212 7.29 -15.39 -4.62
CA ASP A 212 8.52 -15.84 -5.27
C ASP A 212 8.22 -16.57 -6.58
N VAL A 213 7.15 -17.38 -6.64
CA VAL A 213 6.66 -17.99 -7.88
C VAL A 213 6.36 -16.91 -8.92
N ARG A 214 5.80 -15.79 -8.50
CA ARG A 214 5.55 -14.67 -9.40
C ARG A 214 6.83 -13.98 -9.87
N LEU A 215 7.78 -13.73 -8.97
CA LEU A 215 9.07 -13.15 -9.33
C LEU A 215 9.81 -14.00 -10.34
N VAL A 216 9.92 -15.29 -10.03
CA VAL A 216 10.60 -16.27 -10.88
C VAL A 216 9.88 -16.33 -12.23
N ARG A 217 8.54 -16.39 -12.25
CA ARG A 217 7.78 -16.31 -13.51
C ARG A 217 8.11 -15.05 -14.32
N GLN A 218 8.08 -13.87 -13.69
CA GLN A 218 8.39 -12.62 -14.38
C GLN A 218 9.82 -12.61 -14.95
N ALA A 219 10.79 -13.18 -14.23
CA ALA A 219 12.15 -13.32 -14.72
C ALA A 219 12.23 -14.27 -15.94
N PHE A 220 11.54 -15.40 -15.88
CA PHE A 220 11.45 -16.39 -16.97
C PHE A 220 10.72 -15.83 -18.21
N ASP A 221 9.61 -15.11 -18.02
CA ASP A 221 8.88 -14.43 -19.09
C ASP A 221 9.77 -13.39 -19.80
N ASN A 222 10.59 -12.65 -19.06
CA ASN A 222 11.51 -11.65 -19.62
C ASN A 222 12.60 -12.26 -20.51
N ILE A 223 12.98 -13.51 -20.28
CA ILE A 223 13.92 -14.26 -21.12
C ILE A 223 13.21 -15.18 -22.13
N GLN A 224 11.90 -14.99 -22.32
CA GLN A 224 11.06 -15.75 -23.26
C GLN A 224 11.09 -17.26 -23.02
N TYR A 225 11.22 -17.69 -21.77
CA TYR A 225 11.20 -19.10 -21.38
C TYR A 225 9.96 -19.38 -20.53
N PRO A 226 8.82 -19.73 -21.14
CA PRO A 226 7.60 -20.01 -20.40
C PRO A 226 7.73 -21.36 -19.68
N MET A 227 7.74 -21.33 -18.35
CA MET A 227 7.75 -22.53 -17.50
C MET A 227 6.34 -22.80 -16.95
N PRO A 228 5.87 -24.06 -16.94
CA PRO A 228 4.59 -24.43 -16.34
C PRO A 228 4.46 -24.02 -14.87
N ASP A 229 3.25 -23.64 -14.44
CA ASP A 229 2.94 -23.16 -13.09
C ASP A 229 3.34 -24.12 -11.96
N ASP A 230 3.15 -25.42 -12.18
CA ASP A 230 3.49 -26.47 -11.23
C ASP A 230 5.02 -26.65 -11.10
N GLN A 231 5.75 -26.51 -12.21
CA GLN A 231 7.21 -26.57 -12.24
C GLN A 231 7.83 -25.32 -11.60
N LEU A 232 7.29 -24.13 -11.87
CA LEU A 232 7.70 -22.88 -11.21
C LEU A 232 7.53 -22.97 -9.69
N ARG A 233 6.40 -23.51 -9.23
CA ARG A 233 6.14 -23.69 -7.80
C ARG A 233 7.11 -24.67 -7.16
N LYS A 234 7.40 -25.79 -7.82
CA LYS A 234 8.41 -26.76 -7.35
C LYS A 234 9.79 -26.11 -7.27
N LEU A 235 10.22 -25.42 -8.33
CA LEU A 235 11.51 -24.72 -8.38
C LEU A 235 11.67 -23.74 -7.21
N VAL A 236 10.66 -22.91 -6.95
CA VAL A 236 10.69 -21.95 -5.83
C VAL A 236 10.78 -22.65 -4.48
N ILE A 237 10.00 -23.72 -4.27
CA ILE A 237 10.07 -24.50 -3.03
C ILE A 237 11.47 -25.10 -2.86
N THR A 238 12.03 -25.68 -3.92
CA THR A 238 13.39 -26.25 -3.90
C THR A 238 14.43 -25.19 -3.56
N ILE A 239 14.40 -24.02 -4.18
CA ILE A 239 15.32 -22.91 -3.89
C ILE A 239 15.21 -22.49 -2.43
N ARG A 240 13.99 -22.35 -1.90
CA ARG A 240 13.77 -21.94 -0.50
C ARG A 240 14.22 -22.99 0.51
N GLN A 241 14.28 -24.26 0.11
CA GLN A 241 14.74 -25.37 0.95
C GLN A 241 16.24 -25.66 0.77
N ASP A 242 16.92 -24.97 -0.14
CA ASP A 242 18.36 -25.13 -0.34
C ASP A 242 19.13 -24.47 0.82
N GLU A 243 19.71 -25.31 1.68
CA GLU A 243 20.50 -24.90 2.84
C GLU A 243 21.79 -24.15 2.45
N ARG A 244 22.20 -24.15 1.18
CA ARG A 244 23.37 -23.40 0.72
C ARG A 244 23.06 -21.93 0.42
N LEU A 245 21.78 -21.57 0.33
CA LEU A 245 21.30 -20.23 0.01
C LEU A 245 20.68 -19.50 1.21
N ASN A 246 20.46 -20.18 2.34
CA ASN A 246 19.91 -19.65 3.59
C ASN A 246 20.94 -19.64 4.71
#